data_AF-A0A6G7ZLM8-F1
#
_entry.id   AF-A0A6G7ZLM8-F1
#
_cell.length_a   1.000
_cell.length_b   1.000
_cell.length_c   1.000
_cell.angle_alpha   90.00
_cell.angle_beta   90.00
_cell.angle_gamma   90.00
#
_symmetry.space_group_name_H-M   'P 1'
#
loop_
_entity.id
_entity.type
_entity.pdbx_description
1 polymer ?
#
loop_
_entity_poly.entity_id
_entity_poly.type
_entity_poly.pdbx_seq_one_letter_code
_entity_poly.pdbx_strand_id
1 'polypeptide(L)'
;MSETNRQADLEEKMRFDPEDGILDLDRHLDSLKEGAEAQGCSFDRHAARNELQAATFGKRKPATARLLLSPSGAMAIELKLD
;
A
#
# COMPACT_ATOMS: atom_id res chain seq x y z
N MET A 1 -19.08 -17.48 -21.78
CA MET A 1 -18.87 -17.68 -20.34
C MET A 1 -18.01 -16.53 -19.88
N SER A 2 -18.61 -15.49 -19.32
CA SER A 2 -17.87 -14.33 -18.84
C SER A 2 -17.11 -14.74 -17.57
N GLU A 3 -15.79 -14.68 -17.64
CA GLU A 3 -14.93 -14.85 -16.48
C GLU A 3 -15.41 -13.90 -15.38
N THR A 4 -15.78 -14.48 -14.24
CA THR A 4 -16.07 -13.74 -13.03
C THR A 4 -14.92 -12.78 -12.80
N ASN A 5 -15.18 -11.47 -12.87
CA ASN A 5 -14.27 -10.42 -12.48
C ASN A 5 -13.96 -10.61 -10.99
N ARG A 6 -13.07 -11.55 -10.66
CA ARG A 6 -12.41 -11.62 -9.37
C ARG A 6 -11.50 -10.41 -9.36
N GLN A 7 -12.04 -9.30 -8.87
CA GLN A 7 -11.24 -8.16 -8.49
C GLN A 7 -10.12 -8.70 -7.59
N ALA A 8 -8.88 -8.58 -8.08
CA ALA A 8 -7.70 -9.07 -7.38
C ALA A 8 -7.22 -7.98 -6.43
N ASP A 9 -6.64 -8.38 -5.31
CA ASP A 9 -6.01 -7.43 -4.39
C ASP A 9 -4.88 -6.69 -5.11
N LEU A 10 -4.83 -5.38 -4.91
CA LEU A 10 -3.73 -4.54 -5.41
C LEU A 10 -2.59 -4.58 -4.40
N GLU A 11 -1.36 -4.63 -4.89
CA GLU A 11 -0.16 -4.65 -4.05
C GLU A 11 0.80 -3.56 -4.49
N GLU A 12 1.30 -2.77 -3.54
CA GLU A 12 2.46 -1.89 -3.74
C GLU A 12 3.60 -2.28 -2.80
N LYS A 13 4.82 -2.32 -3.35
CA LYS A 13 6.04 -2.61 -2.59
C LYS A 13 6.91 -1.38 -2.59
N MET A 14 7.15 -0.88 -1.39
CA MET A 14 7.86 0.36 -1.15
C MET A 14 9.08 0.09 -0.30
N ARG A 15 10.18 0.78 -0.62
CA ARG A 15 11.38 0.73 0.22
C ARG A 15 11.23 1.74 1.35
N PHE A 16 11.37 1.24 2.57
CA PHE A 16 11.49 2.07 3.77
C PHE A 16 12.96 2.26 4.13
N ASP A 17 13.32 3.51 4.31
CA ASP A 17 14.59 3.96 4.86
C ASP A 17 14.35 4.65 6.22
N PRO A 18 15.14 4.37 7.27
CA PRO A 18 14.94 5.01 8.56
C PRO A 18 15.28 6.50 8.59
N GLU A 19 16.08 7.00 7.64
CA GLU A 19 16.45 8.42 7.51
C GLU A 19 15.47 9.17 6.60
N ASP A 20 15.13 8.60 5.44
CA ASP A 20 14.26 9.23 4.44
C ASP A 20 12.77 8.84 4.55
N GLY A 21 12.44 7.78 5.30
CA GLY A 21 11.09 7.22 5.36
C GLY A 21 10.76 6.33 4.16
N ILE A 22 9.50 6.32 3.75
CA ILE A 22 9.10 5.56 2.55
C ILE A 22 9.45 6.35 1.29
N LEU A 23 10.32 5.77 0.46
CA LEU A 23 10.71 6.36 -0.81
C LEU A 23 9.53 6.40 -1.78
N ASP A 24 9.38 7.53 -2.48
CA ASP A 24 8.34 7.76 -3.50
C ASP A 24 6.90 7.51 -3.03
N LEU A 25 6.62 7.69 -1.74
CA LEU A 25 5.33 7.35 -1.11
C LEU A 25 4.12 7.87 -1.90
N ASP A 26 4.11 9.15 -2.27
CA ASP A 26 2.98 9.73 -3.01
C ASP A 26 2.73 9.03 -4.35
N ARG A 27 3.80 8.63 -5.07
CA ARG A 27 3.67 7.91 -6.35
C ARG A 27 3.03 6.52 -6.15
N HIS A 28 3.43 5.82 -5.10
CA HIS A 28 2.86 4.50 -4.78
C HIS A 28 1.39 4.59 -4.35
N LEU A 29 1.02 5.63 -3.58
CA LEU A 29 -0.37 5.87 -3.22
C LEU A 29 -1.24 6.25 -4.42
N ASP A 30 -0.70 7.02 -5.38
CA ASP A 30 -1.41 7.37 -6.61
C ASP A 30 -1.67 6.13 -7.47
N SER A 31 -0.66 5.28 -7.67
CA SER A 31 -0.78 3.98 -8.36
C SER A 31 -1.88 3.09 -7.76
N LEU A 32 -1.93 2.96 -6.43
CA LEU A 32 -3.00 2.23 -5.74
C LEU A 32 -4.37 2.85 -5.94
N LYS A 33 -4.44 4.19 -5.92
CA LYS A 33 -5.69 4.92 -6.12
C LYS A 33 -6.23 4.71 -7.52
N GLU A 34 -5.39 4.82 -8.55
CA GLU A 34 -5.76 4.57 -9.94
C GLU A 34 -6.25 3.13 -10.13
N GLY A 35 -5.55 2.15 -9.54
CA GLY A 35 -5.96 0.75 -9.54
C GLY A 35 -7.31 0.54 -8.82
N ALA A 36 -7.51 1.19 -7.68
CA ALA A 36 -8.76 1.10 -6.92
C ALA A 36 -9.92 1.73 -7.72
N GLU A 37 -9.71 2.90 -8.32
CA GLU A 37 -10.69 3.58 -9.18
C GLU A 37 -11.05 2.73 -10.40
N ALA A 38 -10.08 2.07 -11.03
CA ALA A 38 -10.31 1.13 -12.13
C ALA A 38 -11.14 -0.10 -11.71
N GLN A 39 -11.06 -0.50 -10.44
CA GLN A 39 -11.87 -1.56 -9.87
C GLN A 39 -13.19 -1.06 -9.24
N GLY A 40 -13.41 0.26 -9.16
CA GLY A 40 -14.56 0.82 -8.43
C GLY A 40 -14.50 0.58 -6.92
N CYS A 41 -13.29 0.42 -6.37
CA CYS A 41 -13.02 0.29 -4.94
C CYS A 41 -12.73 1.66 -4.31
N SER A 42 -13.15 1.85 -3.06
CA SER A 42 -12.82 3.04 -2.28
C SER A 42 -11.43 2.93 -1.67
N PHE A 43 -10.53 3.84 -2.04
CA PHE A 43 -9.19 3.94 -1.45
C PHE A 43 -9.00 5.28 -0.73
N ASP A 44 -8.56 5.23 0.52
CA ASP A 44 -8.22 6.40 1.33
C ASP A 44 -6.70 6.55 1.45
N ARG A 45 -6.14 7.48 0.67
CA ARG A 45 -4.72 7.85 0.69
C ARG A 45 -4.23 8.30 2.07
N HIS A 46 -5.08 8.96 2.86
CA HIS A 46 -4.71 9.47 4.18
C HIS A 46 -4.64 8.33 5.18
N ALA A 47 -5.60 7.40 5.15
CA ALA A 47 -5.58 6.21 5.97
C ALA A 47 -4.35 5.33 5.65
N ALA A 48 -4.08 5.08 4.36
CA ALA A 48 -2.91 4.33 3.91
C ALA A 48 -1.59 4.95 4.40
N ARG A 49 -1.44 6.28 4.28
CA ARG A 49 -0.27 7.01 4.77
C ARG A 49 -0.09 6.88 6.28
N ASN A 50 -1.16 7.04 7.05
CA ASN A 50 -1.12 6.94 8.51
C ASN A 50 -0.72 5.53 8.96
N GLU A 51 -1.30 4.50 8.33
CA GLU A 51 -0.97 3.10 8.62
C GLU A 51 0.50 2.79 8.28
N LEU A 52 1.00 3.26 7.14
CA LEU A 52 2.41 3.10 6.76
C LEU A 52 3.34 3.80 7.74
N GLN A 53 2.99 5.02 8.16
CA GLN A 53 3.75 5.77 9.16
C GLN A 53 3.74 5.05 10.52
N ALA A 54 2.60 4.52 10.95
CA ALA A 54 2.48 3.77 12.20
C ALA A 54 3.30 2.46 12.16
N ALA A 55 3.27 1.73 11.04
CA ALA A 55 4.03 0.50 10.87
C ALA A 55 5.55 0.76 10.90
N THR A 56 5.98 1.85 10.27
CA THR A 56 7.40 2.23 10.17
C THR A 56 7.90 3.01 11.39
N PHE A 57 7.01 3.45 12.27
CA PHE A 57 7.37 4.18 13.47
C PHE A 57 8.32 3.38 14.36
N GLY A 58 9.45 3.99 14.74
CA GLY A 58 10.46 3.38 15.61
C GLY A 58 11.34 2.33 14.92
N LYS A 59 11.21 2.09 13.61
CA LYS A 59 12.12 1.23 12.85
C LYS A 59 13.46 1.94 12.64
N ARG A 60 14.55 1.23 12.94
CA ARG A 60 15.94 1.74 12.81
C ARG A 60 16.74 1.06 11.70
N LYS A 61 16.09 0.16 10.97
CA LYS A 61 16.71 -0.61 9.89
C LYS A 61 15.88 -0.40 8.62
N PRO A 62 16.54 -0.39 7.44
CA PRO A 62 15.83 -0.42 6.18
C PRO A 62 14.92 -1.65 6.11
N ALA A 63 13.77 -1.48 5.46
CA ALA A 63 12.77 -2.52 5.34
C ALA A 63 12.03 -2.38 4.00
N THR A 64 11.33 -3.42 3.59
CA THR A 64 10.37 -3.36 2.50
C THR A 64 8.97 -3.31 3.09
N ALA A 65 8.25 -2.22 2.84
CA ALA A 65 6.84 -2.09 3.17
C ALA A 65 5.98 -2.57 2.00
N ARG A 66 5.09 -3.51 2.26
CA ARG A 66 4.12 -4.00 1.27
C ARG A 66 2.74 -3.58 1.73
N LEU A 67 2.03 -2.85 0.87
CA LEU A 67 0.64 -2.45 1.10
C LEU A 67 -0.25 -3.27 0.17
N LEU A 68 -1.16 -4.04 0.74
CA LEU A 68 -2.19 -4.80 0.07
C LEU A 68 -3.52 -4.07 0.22
N LEU A 69 -4.21 -3.81 -0.89
CA LEU A 69 -5.53 -3.22 -0.93
C LEU A 69 -6.51 -4.22 -1.55
N SER A 70 -7.47 -4.63 -0.75
CA SER A 70 -8.57 -5.46 -1.18
C SER A 70 -9.59 -4.67 -1.99
N PRO A 71 -10.29 -5.29 -2.95
CA PRO A 71 -11.42 -4.67 -3.65
C PRO A 71 -12.56 -4.22 -2.71
N SER A 72 -12.61 -4.78 -1.50
CA SER A 72 -13.53 -4.35 -0.43
C SER A 72 -13.14 -3.02 0.23
N GLY A 73 -11.96 -2.47 -0.07
CA GLY A 73 -11.37 -1.30 0.60
C GLY A 73 -10.55 -1.66 1.84
N ALA A 74 -10.46 -2.94 2.22
CA ALA A 74 -9.60 -3.37 3.32
C ALA A 74 -8.13 -3.22 2.94
N MET A 75 -7.33 -2.66 3.84
CA MET A 75 -5.89 -2.51 3.66
C MET A 75 -5.13 -3.39 4.64
N ALA A 76 -4.00 -3.94 4.19
CA ALA A 76 -3.05 -4.65 5.04
C ALA A 76 -1.63 -4.18 4.74
N ILE A 77 -0.83 -3.97 5.78
CA ILE A 77 0.58 -3.56 5.64
C ILE A 77 1.47 -4.64 6.25
N GLU A 78 2.41 -5.11 5.44
CA GLU A 78 3.47 -6.02 5.84
C GLU A 78 4.81 -5.28 5.79
N LEU A 79 5.60 -5.37 6.86
CA LEU A 79 6.98 -4.90 6.88
C LEU A 79 7.92 -6.09 6.91
N LYS A 80 8.78 -6.17 5.89
CA LYS A 80 9.86 -7.15 5.83
C LYS A 80 11.19 -6.45 6.10
N LEU A 81 11.82 -6.79 7.21
CA LEU A 81 13.18 -6.34 7.51
C LEU A 81 14.16 -7.00 6.54
N ASP A 82 15.10 -6.21 6.03
CA ASP A 82 16.24 -6.70 5.26
C ASP A 82 17.33 -7.25 6.18
#